data_AF-A0A953MLT7-F1
#
_entry.id   AF-A0A953MLT7-F1
#
_cell.length_a   1.000
_cell.length_b   1.000
_cell.length_c   1.000
_cell.angle_alpha   90.00
_cell.angle_beta   90.00
_cell.angle_gamma   90.00
#
_symmetry.space_group_name_H-M   'P 1'
#
loop_
_entity.id
_entity.type
_entity.pdbx_description
1 polymer ?
#
loop_
_entity_poly.entity_id
_entity_poly.type
_entity_poly.pdbx_seq_one_letter_code
_entity_poly.pdbx_strand_id
1 'polypeptide(L)'
;MSSKKYKILFVSSEVFPFVKTGGLADVSAALPQMLGELGHEVRIVLPKYGAVDDRKFKIHEVVRLKDIPTKIGDKEVIYSLKSCFLPGQKVRVQIYFLDNHEYFGSRNSLYDDPMTGEVYPDNDERFILLSRAVFELIQKLGWIPDIIHCNDWQCGLIPVYLKTLYKEEEIFANFKTLFTVHNLGYQGIFPKSSFAKTGLPAELNSEKGLIHNGKINFLKAGLLYADVISTVSETYANEIRTD
;
A
#
# COMPACT_ATOMS: atom_id res chain seq x y z
N MET A 1 11.24 14.95 -28.06
CA MET A 1 12.06 14.26 -27.05
C MET A 1 11.24 13.09 -26.53
N SER A 2 11.75 11.85 -26.56
CA SER A 2 11.05 10.74 -25.89
C SER A 2 10.99 11.06 -24.40
N SER A 3 9.80 11.15 -23.81
CA SER A 3 9.66 11.25 -22.36
C SER A 3 10.35 10.04 -21.73
N LYS A 4 11.04 10.26 -20.59
CA LYS A 4 11.66 9.17 -19.84
C LYS A 4 10.55 8.23 -19.35
N LYS A 5 10.68 6.94 -19.66
CA LYS A 5 9.76 5.89 -19.20
C LYS A 5 10.16 5.46 -17.80
N TYR A 6 9.16 5.24 -16.95
CA TYR A 6 9.34 4.83 -15.56
C TYR A 6 8.51 3.58 -15.30
N LYS A 7 9.00 2.71 -14.43
CA LYS A 7 8.26 1.63 -13.82
C LYS A 7 7.71 2.08 -12.47
N ILE A 8 6.40 2.04 -12.31
CA ILE A 8 5.70 2.59 -11.15
C ILE A 8 4.90 1.48 -10.49
N LEU A 9 5.26 1.13 -9.25
CA LEU A 9 4.44 0.28 -8.40
C LEU A 9 3.48 1.16 -7.62
N PHE A 10 2.22 1.16 -8.02
CA PHE A 10 1.16 1.91 -7.37
C PHE A 10 0.53 1.06 -6.28
N VAL A 11 0.59 1.50 -5.02
CA VAL A 11 0.04 0.74 -3.88
C VAL A 11 -1.12 1.54 -3.30
N SER A 12 -2.27 0.90 -3.16
CA SER A 12 -3.49 1.51 -2.65
C SER A 12 -4.35 0.48 -1.93
N SER A 13 -5.14 0.95 -0.97
CA SER A 13 -6.16 0.14 -0.29
C SER A 13 -7.46 0.04 -1.07
N GLU A 14 -7.70 0.90 -2.07
CA GLU A 14 -8.92 0.86 -2.87
C GLU A 14 -8.67 1.21 -4.34
N VAL A 15 -9.35 0.50 -5.24
CA VAL A 15 -9.25 0.67 -6.70
C VAL A 15 -10.59 0.31 -7.33
N PHE A 16 -11.17 1.24 -8.08
CA PHE A 16 -12.36 0.98 -8.89
C PHE A 16 -12.01 0.08 -10.10
N PRO A 17 -12.81 -0.93 -10.48
CA PRO A 17 -14.15 -1.29 -9.96
C PRO A 17 -14.14 -2.41 -8.90
N PHE A 18 -13.00 -2.71 -8.28
CA PHE A 18 -12.87 -3.86 -7.37
C PHE A 18 -13.44 -3.56 -5.99
N VAL A 19 -12.97 -2.46 -5.38
CA VAL A 19 -13.37 -2.01 -4.05
C VAL A 19 -13.29 -0.49 -3.98
N LYS A 20 -14.28 0.12 -3.32
CA LYS A 20 -14.41 1.57 -3.24
C LYS A 20 -15.09 1.99 -1.94
N THR A 21 -14.44 2.88 -1.21
CA THR A 21 -15.01 3.62 -0.07
C THR A 21 -15.11 5.11 -0.35
N GLY A 22 -14.20 5.67 -1.17
CA GLY A 22 -14.21 7.09 -1.52
C GLY A 22 -13.62 7.39 -2.90
N GLY A 23 -13.14 8.63 -3.06
CA GLY A 23 -12.55 9.13 -4.30
C GLY A 23 -11.16 8.55 -4.60
N LEU A 24 -10.44 8.06 -3.59
CA LEU A 24 -9.12 7.43 -3.78
C LEU A 24 -9.24 6.21 -4.71
N ALA A 25 -10.35 5.46 -4.67
CA ALA A 25 -10.57 4.32 -5.56
C ALA A 25 -10.63 4.72 -7.04
N ASP A 26 -11.24 5.87 -7.34
CA ASP A 26 -11.33 6.37 -8.72
C ASP A 26 -9.97 6.85 -9.20
N VAL A 27 -9.23 7.58 -8.36
CA VAL A 27 -7.86 8.04 -8.65
C VAL A 27 -6.92 6.84 -8.85
N SER A 28 -7.03 5.82 -7.99
CA SER A 28 -6.21 4.61 -8.04
C SER A 28 -6.49 3.74 -9.27
N ALA A 29 -7.58 3.98 -9.99
CA ALA A 29 -7.84 3.36 -11.29
C ALA A 29 -7.37 4.27 -12.44
N ALA A 30 -7.76 5.55 -12.41
CA ALA A 30 -7.55 6.48 -13.50
C ALA A 30 -6.09 6.93 -13.66
N LEU A 31 -5.38 7.19 -12.55
CA LEU A 31 -4.00 7.68 -12.61
C LEU A 31 -3.02 6.63 -13.15
N PRO A 32 -3.03 5.36 -12.67
CA PRO A 32 -2.22 4.30 -13.27
C PRO A 32 -2.46 4.10 -14.75
N GLN A 33 -3.72 4.20 -15.20
CA GLN A 33 -4.06 4.12 -16.61
C GLN A 33 -3.45 5.29 -17.39
N MET A 34 -3.65 6.53 -16.94
CA MET A 34 -3.15 7.72 -17.62
C MET A 34 -1.61 7.69 -17.72
N LEU A 35 -0.93 7.28 -16.66
CA LEU A 35 0.52 7.06 -16.68
C LEU A 35 0.92 5.98 -17.69
N GLY A 36 0.15 4.90 -17.81
CA GLY A 36 0.33 3.89 -18.84
C GLY A 36 0.16 4.44 -20.26
N GLU A 37 -0.84 5.29 -20.49
CA GLU A 37 -1.07 5.97 -21.78
C GLU A 37 0.05 6.94 -22.14
N LEU A 38 0.70 7.56 -21.14
CA LEU A 38 1.91 8.36 -21.30
C LEU A 38 3.19 7.53 -21.53
N GLY A 39 3.08 6.20 -21.53
CA GLY A 39 4.17 5.27 -21.85
C GLY A 39 4.97 4.75 -20.65
N HIS A 40 4.52 5.01 -19.42
CA HIS A 40 5.08 4.40 -18.21
C HIS A 40 4.59 2.95 -18.06
N GLU A 41 5.35 2.10 -17.38
CA GLU A 41 4.87 0.76 -17.00
C GLU A 41 4.34 0.82 -15.58
N VAL A 42 3.04 0.62 -15.40
CA VAL A 42 2.40 0.72 -14.09
C VAL A 42 1.83 -0.62 -13.67
N ARG A 43 2.08 -0.98 -12.41
CA ARG A 43 1.48 -2.14 -11.75
C ARG A 43 0.85 -1.69 -10.44
N ILE A 44 -0.29 -2.27 -10.09
CA ILE A 44 -1.03 -1.93 -8.88
C ILE A 44 -0.90 -3.08 -7.87
N VAL A 45 -0.74 -2.76 -6.59
CA VAL A 45 -0.93 -3.69 -5.47
C VAL A 45 -2.14 -3.25 -4.67
N LEU A 46 -3.05 -4.19 -4.42
CA LEU A 46 -4.32 -3.97 -3.74
C LEU A 46 -4.62 -5.14 -2.80
N PRO A 47 -5.10 -4.94 -1.56
CA PRO A 47 -5.58 -6.05 -0.75
C PRO A 47 -6.80 -6.75 -1.36
N LYS A 48 -6.85 -8.08 -1.25
CA LYS A 48 -7.95 -8.88 -1.77
C LYS A 48 -9.09 -9.01 -0.75
N TYR A 49 -9.85 -7.94 -0.60
CA TYR A 49 -11.04 -7.95 0.26
C TYR A 49 -12.07 -8.99 -0.23
N GLY A 50 -12.91 -9.48 0.68
CA GLY A 50 -13.99 -10.44 0.38
C GLY A 50 -14.99 -9.95 -0.66
N ALA A 51 -15.14 -8.62 -0.81
CA ALA A 51 -15.97 -8.01 -1.85
C ALA A 51 -15.40 -8.15 -3.28
N VAL A 52 -14.13 -8.53 -3.45
CA VAL A 52 -13.50 -8.71 -4.76
C VAL A 52 -13.87 -10.07 -5.35
N ASP A 53 -14.68 -10.04 -6.41
CA ASP A 53 -15.14 -11.25 -7.12
C ASP A 53 -14.11 -11.76 -8.15
N ASP A 54 -13.52 -12.93 -7.85
CA ASP A 54 -12.50 -13.57 -8.68
C ASP A 54 -13.01 -13.93 -10.07
N ARG A 55 -14.25 -14.40 -10.18
CA ARG A 55 -14.83 -14.85 -11.46
C ARG A 55 -15.17 -13.68 -12.35
N LYS A 56 -15.83 -12.65 -11.79
CA LYS A 56 -16.20 -11.42 -12.50
C LYS A 56 -14.98 -10.75 -13.13
N PHE A 57 -13.87 -10.70 -12.40
CA PHE A 57 -12.66 -9.99 -12.83
C PHE A 57 -11.58 -10.88 -13.43
N LYS A 58 -11.82 -12.19 -13.54
CA LYS A 58 -10.85 -13.17 -14.08
C LYS A 58 -9.52 -13.07 -13.31
N ILE A 59 -9.59 -13.10 -11.99
CA ILE A 59 -8.41 -13.06 -11.12
C ILE A 59 -7.78 -14.45 -11.10
N HIS A 60 -6.48 -14.51 -11.39
CA HIS A 60 -5.73 -15.74 -11.52
C HIS A 60 -4.66 -15.89 -10.44
N GLU A 61 -4.43 -17.12 -9.98
CA GLU A 61 -3.27 -17.42 -9.14
C GLU A 61 -1.96 -17.15 -9.90
N VAL A 62 -0.97 -16.62 -9.19
CA VAL A 62 0.40 -16.51 -9.70
C VAL A 62 1.25 -17.54 -8.97
N VAL A 63 1.61 -18.63 -9.66
CA VAL A 63 2.26 -19.81 -9.05
C VAL A 63 3.48 -19.44 -8.18
N ARG A 64 4.33 -18.53 -8.65
CA ARG A 64 5.54 -18.11 -7.93
C ARG A 64 5.25 -17.20 -6.73
N LEU A 65 4.02 -16.72 -6.56
CA LEU A 65 3.60 -15.81 -5.50
C LEU A 65 2.55 -16.46 -4.57
N LYS A 66 2.60 -17.79 -4.44
CA LYS A 66 1.68 -18.57 -3.61
C LYS A 66 2.32 -18.92 -2.27
N ASP A 67 1.50 -18.98 -1.23
CA ASP A 67 1.84 -19.49 0.12
C ASP A 67 3.14 -18.92 0.67
N ILE A 68 3.28 -17.60 0.56
CA ILE A 68 4.45 -16.86 1.01
C ILE A 68 4.34 -16.63 2.53
N PRO A 69 5.30 -17.11 3.33
CA PRO A 69 5.33 -16.82 4.76
C PRO A 69 5.90 -15.43 5.03
N THR A 70 5.36 -14.75 6.02
CA THR A 70 5.95 -13.55 6.62
C THR A 70 5.65 -13.51 8.12
N LYS A 71 6.29 -12.58 8.83
CA LYS A 71 6.04 -12.36 10.26
C LYS A 71 5.38 -11.01 10.50
N ILE A 72 4.38 -11.01 11.38
CA ILE A 72 3.75 -9.80 11.91
C ILE A 72 3.77 -9.90 13.43
N GLY A 73 4.72 -9.19 14.05
CA GLY A 73 5.13 -9.46 15.42
C GLY A 73 5.56 -10.92 15.58
N ASP A 74 4.97 -11.61 16.54
CA ASP A 74 5.24 -13.03 16.82
C ASP A 74 4.37 -14.00 16.00
N LYS A 75 3.45 -13.50 15.16
CA LYS A 75 2.57 -14.33 14.33
C LYS A 75 3.23 -14.64 12.99
N GLU A 76 3.21 -15.92 12.62
CA GLU A 76 3.48 -16.34 11.24
C GLU A 76 2.20 -16.15 10.42
N VAL A 77 2.33 -15.44 9.31
CA VAL A 77 1.23 -15.09 8.41
C VAL A 77 1.59 -15.59 7.02
N ILE A 78 0.70 -16.38 6.42
CA ILE A 78 0.84 -16.86 5.05
C ILE A 78 -0.09 -16.05 4.15
N TYR A 79 0.41 -15.59 3.02
CA TYR A 79 -0.39 -14.89 2.02
C TYR A 79 0.00 -15.34 0.61
N SER A 80 -0.87 -15.06 -0.35
CA SER A 80 -0.58 -15.23 -1.77
C SER A 80 -0.82 -13.91 -2.51
N LEU A 81 -0.30 -13.80 -3.73
CA LEU A 81 -0.67 -12.73 -4.64
C LEU A 81 -1.34 -13.32 -5.88
N LYS A 82 -2.58 -12.90 -6.11
CA LYS A 82 -3.32 -13.19 -7.34
C LYS A 82 -3.23 -12.01 -8.28
N SER A 83 -3.58 -12.17 -9.54
CA SER A 83 -3.42 -11.09 -10.51
C SER A 83 -4.48 -11.06 -11.60
N CYS A 84 -4.78 -9.86 -12.08
CA CYS A 84 -5.57 -9.62 -13.28
C CYS A 84 -5.12 -8.30 -13.93
N PHE A 85 -5.75 -7.92 -15.04
CA PHE A 85 -5.59 -6.58 -15.60
C PHE A 85 -6.74 -5.68 -15.15
N LEU A 86 -6.47 -4.38 -15.00
CA LEU A 86 -7.51 -3.37 -14.79
C LEU A 86 -8.52 -3.42 -15.95
N PRO A 87 -9.84 -3.61 -15.70
CA PRO A 87 -10.82 -3.76 -16.76
C PRO A 87 -11.05 -2.46 -17.54
N GLY A 88 -11.45 -2.59 -18.81
CA GLY A 88 -12.00 -1.48 -19.61
C GLY A 88 -10.99 -0.49 -20.18
N GLN A 89 -9.68 -0.79 -20.14
CA GLN A 89 -8.63 0.17 -20.45
C GLN A 89 -7.94 -0.02 -21.79
N LYS A 90 -7.52 1.10 -22.39
CA LYS A 90 -6.74 1.16 -23.64
C LYS A 90 -5.34 0.57 -23.48
N VAL A 91 -4.77 0.71 -22.27
CA VAL A 91 -3.47 0.17 -21.88
C VAL A 91 -3.65 -0.88 -20.80
N ARG A 92 -2.81 -1.93 -20.84
CA ARG A 92 -2.85 -3.00 -19.85
C ARG A 92 -2.12 -2.58 -18.58
N VAL A 93 -2.87 -2.31 -17.52
CA VAL A 93 -2.34 -2.12 -16.16
C VAL A 93 -2.52 -3.42 -15.37
N GLN A 94 -1.41 -4.03 -14.96
CA GLN A 94 -1.43 -5.26 -14.17
C GLN A 94 -1.75 -4.94 -12.71
N ILE A 95 -2.61 -5.74 -12.09
CA ILE A 95 -2.95 -5.64 -10.66
C ILE A 95 -2.55 -6.93 -9.97
N TYR A 96 -1.97 -6.79 -8.79
CA TYR A 96 -1.67 -7.87 -7.84
C TYR A 96 -2.54 -7.69 -6.60
N PHE A 97 -3.32 -8.73 -6.30
CA PHE A 97 -4.21 -8.80 -5.17
C PHE A 97 -3.52 -9.55 -4.03
N LEU A 98 -3.26 -8.86 -2.92
CA LEU A 98 -2.73 -9.48 -1.71
C LEU A 98 -3.84 -10.31 -1.04
N ASP A 99 -3.75 -11.63 -1.22
CA ASP A 99 -4.72 -12.60 -0.75
C ASP A 99 -4.28 -13.18 0.60
N ASN A 100 -5.03 -12.82 1.64
CA ASN A 100 -5.00 -13.48 2.94
C ASN A 100 -6.44 -13.54 3.45
N HIS A 101 -6.93 -14.74 3.77
CA HIS A 101 -8.33 -14.94 4.11
C HIS A 101 -8.71 -14.25 5.43
N GLU A 102 -7.89 -14.36 6.47
CA GLU A 102 -8.18 -13.81 7.80
C GLU A 102 -8.22 -12.27 7.80
N TYR A 103 -7.23 -11.64 7.16
CA TYR A 103 -7.07 -10.20 7.14
C TYR A 103 -7.91 -9.50 6.07
N PHE A 104 -8.20 -10.14 4.93
CA PHE A 104 -8.90 -9.47 3.83
C PHE A 104 -10.07 -10.28 3.29
N GLY A 105 -9.85 -11.54 2.93
CA GLY A 105 -10.85 -12.34 2.21
C GLY A 105 -12.13 -12.64 2.99
N SER A 106 -12.06 -12.64 4.32
CA SER A 106 -13.21 -12.84 5.23
C SER A 106 -14.06 -11.59 5.43
N ARG A 107 -13.69 -10.44 4.84
CA ARG A 107 -14.30 -9.12 5.12
C ARG A 107 -14.72 -8.42 3.85
N ASN A 108 -15.99 -8.01 3.80
CA ASN A 108 -16.54 -7.30 2.64
C ASN A 108 -16.19 -5.80 2.62
N SER A 109 -15.74 -5.24 3.74
CA SER A 109 -15.36 -3.83 3.88
C SER A 109 -13.86 -3.66 4.13
N LEU A 110 -13.39 -2.42 3.96
CA LEU A 110 -11.96 -2.11 3.97
C LEU A 110 -11.42 -1.88 5.37
N TYR A 111 -12.06 -1.05 6.19
CA TYR A 111 -11.50 -0.58 7.46
C TYR A 111 -12.39 -0.86 8.66
N ASP A 112 -13.71 -0.86 8.46
CA ASP A 112 -14.71 -0.93 9.53
C ASP A 112 -15.69 -2.06 9.25
N ASP A 113 -16.17 -2.72 10.30
CA ASP A 113 -17.20 -3.74 10.17
C ASP A 113 -18.54 -3.10 9.74
N PRO A 114 -19.16 -3.54 8.63
CA PRO A 114 -20.33 -2.87 8.09
C PRO A 114 -21.59 -3.09 8.92
N MET A 115 -21.60 -4.07 9.83
CA MET A 115 -22.74 -4.36 10.71
C MET A 115 -22.67 -3.56 12.00
N THR A 116 -21.47 -3.40 12.56
CA THR A 116 -21.27 -2.71 13.85
C THR A 116 -20.83 -1.26 13.69
N GLY A 117 -20.22 -0.89 12.57
CA GLY A 117 -19.58 0.40 12.33
C GLY A 117 -18.23 0.55 13.04
N GLU A 118 -17.76 -0.47 13.75
CA GLU A 118 -16.51 -0.43 14.49
C GLU A 118 -15.30 -0.68 13.57
N VAL A 119 -14.22 0.05 13.84
CA VAL A 119 -12.95 -0.13 13.15
C VAL A 119 -12.42 -1.55 13.43
N TYR A 120 -11.94 -2.23 12.39
CA TYR A 120 -11.31 -3.53 12.58
C TYR A 120 -10.07 -3.42 13.50
N PRO A 121 -10.01 -4.20 14.61
CA PRO A 121 -9.00 -4.02 15.65
C PRO A 121 -7.58 -4.41 15.22
N ASP A 122 -7.47 -5.15 14.12
CA ASP A 122 -6.23 -5.64 13.52
C ASP A 122 -5.85 -4.87 12.24
N ASN A 123 -6.42 -3.68 12.01
CA ASN A 123 -6.04 -2.82 10.90
C ASN A 123 -4.54 -2.51 10.87
N ASP A 124 -3.89 -2.45 12.02
CA ASP A 124 -2.42 -2.36 12.09
C ASP A 124 -1.75 -3.55 11.39
N GLU A 125 -2.12 -4.78 11.73
CA GLU A 125 -1.58 -6.03 11.16
C GLU A 125 -1.87 -6.12 9.66
N ARG A 126 -3.08 -5.77 9.23
CA ARG A 126 -3.50 -5.81 7.82
C ARG A 126 -2.62 -4.93 6.94
N PHE A 127 -2.37 -3.69 7.36
CA PHE A 127 -1.58 -2.75 6.55
C PHE A 127 -0.06 -2.88 6.77
N ILE A 128 0.36 -3.54 7.86
CA ILE A 128 1.71 -4.12 7.96
C ILE A 128 1.90 -5.21 6.89
N LEU A 129 0.94 -6.13 6.74
CA LEU A 129 1.01 -7.19 5.72
C LEU A 129 1.13 -6.60 4.31
N LEU A 130 0.28 -5.62 3.98
CA LEU A 130 0.35 -4.90 2.69
C LEU A 130 1.75 -4.35 2.44
N SER A 131 2.29 -3.63 3.41
CA SER A 131 3.59 -2.98 3.30
C SER A 131 4.74 -3.99 3.16
N ARG A 132 4.70 -5.13 3.86
CA ARG A 132 5.71 -6.20 3.73
C ARG A 132 5.59 -6.93 2.39
N ALA A 133 4.37 -7.21 1.95
CA ALA A 133 4.12 -7.95 0.72
C ALA A 133 4.63 -7.25 -0.55
N VAL A 134 4.73 -5.91 -0.52
CA VAL A 134 5.28 -5.09 -1.61
C VAL A 134 6.73 -5.47 -1.94
N PHE A 135 7.59 -5.63 -0.94
CA PHE A 135 9.01 -5.93 -1.16
C PHE A 135 9.21 -7.36 -1.66
N GLU A 136 8.50 -8.30 -1.07
CA GLU A 136 8.52 -9.70 -1.49
C GLU A 136 7.97 -9.89 -2.92
N LEU A 137 6.90 -9.16 -3.28
CA LEU A 137 6.36 -9.12 -4.65
C LEU A 137 7.45 -8.70 -5.65
N ILE A 138 8.18 -7.62 -5.34
CA ILE A 138 9.23 -7.08 -6.22
C ILE A 138 10.36 -8.10 -6.39
N GLN A 139 10.86 -8.67 -5.31
CA GLN A 139 11.91 -9.70 -5.32
C GLN A 139 11.48 -10.94 -6.13
N LYS A 140 10.31 -11.52 -5.83
CA LYS A 140 9.85 -12.75 -6.49
C LYS A 140 9.45 -12.56 -7.95
N LEU A 141 8.96 -11.38 -8.34
CA LEU A 141 8.66 -11.09 -9.73
C LEU A 141 9.91 -10.79 -10.57
N GLY A 142 10.97 -10.26 -9.95
CA GLY A 142 12.11 -9.68 -10.66
C GLY A 142 11.71 -8.46 -11.49
N TRP A 143 10.55 -7.86 -11.21
CA TRP A 143 10.11 -6.62 -11.83
C TRP A 143 10.45 -5.46 -10.91
N ILE A 144 11.50 -4.73 -11.29
CA ILE A 144 12.14 -3.72 -10.46
C ILE A 144 11.54 -2.34 -10.80
N PRO A 145 10.71 -1.73 -9.93
CA PRO A 145 10.18 -0.39 -10.17
C PRO A 145 11.25 0.69 -9.97
N ASP A 146 11.07 1.83 -10.64
CA ASP A 146 11.81 3.05 -10.33
C ASP A 146 11.16 3.78 -9.14
N ILE A 147 9.82 3.71 -9.06
CA ILE A 147 9.00 4.45 -8.09
C ILE A 147 8.01 3.51 -7.41
N ILE A 148 7.91 3.56 -6.09
CA ILE A 148 6.77 3.04 -5.34
C ILE A 148 5.87 4.22 -4.94
N HIS A 149 4.68 4.28 -5.53
CA HIS A 149 3.68 5.30 -5.22
C HIS A 149 2.74 4.78 -4.14
N CYS A 150 2.92 5.29 -2.93
CA CYS A 150 2.20 4.93 -1.72
C CYS A 150 1.05 5.90 -1.49
N ASN A 151 -0.18 5.39 -1.33
CA ASN A 151 -1.36 6.21 -1.11
C ASN A 151 -1.88 6.05 0.32
N ASP A 152 -1.92 7.16 1.05
CA ASP A 152 -2.39 7.28 2.43
C ASP A 152 -1.72 6.35 3.46
N TRP A 153 -2.22 6.41 4.70
CA TRP A 153 -1.67 5.74 5.87
C TRP A 153 -1.55 4.22 5.71
N GLN A 154 -2.41 3.60 4.89
CA GLN A 154 -2.40 2.17 4.57
C GLN A 154 -1.07 1.74 3.93
N CYS A 155 -0.42 2.66 3.24
CA CYS A 155 0.87 2.47 2.57
C CYS A 155 2.04 3.15 3.32
N GLY A 156 1.78 3.75 4.49
CA GLY A 156 2.72 4.62 5.18
C GLY A 156 3.97 3.93 5.72
N LEU A 157 3.94 2.62 5.94
CA LEU A 157 5.11 1.86 6.39
C LEU A 157 6.07 1.49 5.25
N ILE A 158 5.64 1.56 3.98
CA ILE A 158 6.48 1.18 2.84
C ILE A 158 7.77 2.03 2.76
N PRO A 159 7.71 3.39 2.81
CA PRO A 159 8.93 4.18 2.81
C PRO A 159 9.84 3.89 4.00
N VAL A 160 9.27 3.63 5.19
CA VAL A 160 10.07 3.31 6.38
C VAL A 160 10.82 2.00 6.18
N TYR A 161 10.14 0.96 5.70
CA TYR A 161 10.78 -0.33 5.42
C TYR A 161 11.89 -0.17 4.38
N LEU A 162 11.67 0.59 3.31
CA LEU A 162 12.69 0.84 2.28
C LEU A 162 13.95 1.49 2.88
N LYS A 163 13.79 2.48 3.76
CA LYS A 163 14.92 3.23 4.35
C LYS A 163 15.56 2.55 5.55
N THR A 164 15.00 1.43 6.04
CA THR A 164 15.49 0.74 7.23
C THR A 164 15.83 -0.71 6.92
N LEU A 165 14.82 -1.58 6.89
CA LEU A 165 14.99 -3.02 6.73
C LEU A 165 15.62 -3.40 5.38
N TYR A 166 15.27 -2.67 4.32
CA TYR A 166 15.70 -2.94 2.95
C TYR A 166 16.81 -1.99 2.45
N LYS A 167 17.38 -1.16 3.33
CA LYS A 167 18.33 -0.09 2.94
C LYS A 167 19.60 -0.62 2.27
N GLU A 168 20.10 -1.74 2.76
CA GLU A 168 21.37 -2.34 2.31
C GLU A 168 21.17 -3.40 1.22
N GLU A 169 19.93 -3.64 0.78
CA GLU A 169 19.63 -4.58 -0.29
C GLU A 169 19.77 -3.92 -1.67
N GLU A 170 20.70 -4.41 -2.48
CA GLU A 170 21.07 -3.82 -3.78
C GLU A 170 19.87 -3.64 -4.73
N ILE A 171 18.95 -4.61 -4.73
CA ILE A 171 17.73 -4.58 -5.56
C ILE A 171 16.86 -3.34 -5.28
N PHE A 172 16.91 -2.78 -4.07
CA PHE A 172 16.09 -1.67 -3.61
C PHE A 172 16.83 -0.32 -3.57
N ALA A 173 18.16 -0.32 -3.77
CA ALA A 173 19.02 0.85 -3.55
C ALA A 173 18.61 2.10 -4.35
N ASN A 174 18.02 1.91 -5.54
CA ASN A 174 17.67 3.01 -6.45
C ASN A 174 16.21 3.42 -6.40
N PHE A 175 15.39 2.81 -5.54
CA PHE A 175 13.95 3.07 -5.54
C PHE A 175 13.66 4.43 -4.95
N LYS A 176 12.67 5.11 -5.51
CA LYS A 176 12.10 6.32 -4.94
C LYS A 176 10.69 6.06 -4.46
N THR A 177 10.30 6.65 -3.34
CA THR A 177 8.92 6.58 -2.84
C THR A 177 8.23 7.92 -3.02
N LEU A 178 7.07 7.89 -3.67
CA LEU A 178 6.12 9.00 -3.67
C LEU A 178 5.02 8.66 -2.68
N PHE A 179 4.77 9.52 -1.70
CA PHE A 179 3.71 9.36 -0.73
C PHE A 179 2.63 10.42 -0.95
N THR A 180 1.42 10.00 -1.32
CA THR A 180 0.29 10.92 -1.52
C THR A 180 -0.68 10.83 -0.36
N VAL A 181 -0.94 11.98 0.25
CA VAL A 181 -1.99 12.16 1.26
C VAL A 181 -3.27 12.59 0.56
N HIS A 182 -4.34 11.81 0.66
CA HIS A 182 -5.66 12.18 0.15
C HIS A 182 -6.54 12.77 1.24
N ASN A 183 -6.29 12.43 2.50
CA ASN A 183 -7.01 13.02 3.63
C ASN A 183 -6.24 12.89 4.97
N LEU A 184 -5.71 13.99 5.49
CA LEU A 184 -5.07 14.08 6.81
C LEU A 184 -5.97 13.70 8.00
N GLY A 185 -7.29 13.71 7.82
CA GLY A 185 -8.25 13.26 8.84
C GLY A 185 -8.11 11.77 9.17
N TYR A 186 -7.57 10.96 8.26
CA TYR A 186 -7.36 9.53 8.46
C TYR A 186 -5.87 9.20 8.50
N GLN A 187 -5.35 8.90 9.69
CA GLN A 187 -3.90 8.80 9.89
C GLN A 187 -3.37 7.40 10.18
N GLY A 188 -4.25 6.41 10.37
CA GLY A 188 -3.84 5.06 10.79
C GLY A 188 -3.14 5.10 12.15
N ILE A 189 -3.87 5.55 13.18
CA ILE A 189 -3.37 5.68 14.54
C ILE A 189 -3.71 4.41 15.33
N PHE A 190 -2.70 3.75 15.86
CA PHE A 190 -2.85 2.49 16.61
C PHE A 190 -2.19 2.57 17.99
N PRO A 191 -2.55 1.69 18.94
CA PRO A 191 -1.85 1.61 20.23
C PRO A 191 -0.34 1.47 20.04
N LYS A 192 0.46 2.00 20.97
CA LYS A 192 1.93 1.92 20.91
C LYS A 192 2.44 0.48 20.81
N SER A 193 1.72 -0.49 21.40
CA SER A 193 2.04 -1.91 21.33
C SER A 193 2.07 -2.44 19.88
N SER A 194 1.34 -1.84 18.95
CA SER A 194 1.37 -2.18 17.53
C SER A 194 2.74 -1.96 16.89
N PHE A 195 3.61 -1.13 17.49
CA PHE A 195 4.99 -0.95 17.00
C PHE A 195 5.74 -2.28 16.91
N ALA A 196 5.63 -3.14 17.93
CA ALA A 196 6.32 -4.43 17.97
C ALA A 196 5.92 -5.34 16.78
N LYS A 197 4.71 -5.16 16.25
CA LYS A 197 4.20 -5.93 15.11
C LYS A 197 4.89 -5.59 13.78
N THR A 198 5.48 -4.39 13.66
CA THR A 198 6.10 -3.89 12.43
C THR A 198 7.46 -4.54 12.14
N GLY A 199 8.17 -5.00 13.17
CA GLY A 199 9.56 -5.45 13.05
C GLY A 199 10.56 -4.33 12.73
N LEU A 200 10.18 -3.06 12.94
CA LEU A 200 11.07 -1.91 12.72
C LEU A 200 12.12 -1.76 13.83
N PRO A 201 13.25 -1.10 13.53
CA PRO A 201 14.29 -0.81 14.53
C PRO A 201 13.76 -0.02 15.73
N ALA A 202 14.19 -0.39 16.95
CA ALA A 202 13.62 0.10 18.21
C ALA A 202 13.72 1.62 18.39
N GLU A 203 14.71 2.28 17.78
CA GLU A 203 14.89 3.73 17.77
C GLU A 203 13.69 4.47 17.15
N LEU A 204 12.94 3.81 16.26
CA LEU A 204 11.74 4.36 15.65
C LEU A 204 10.53 4.33 16.60
N ASN A 205 10.61 3.62 17.73
CA ASN A 205 9.59 3.59 18.78
C ASN A 205 9.68 4.81 19.71
N SER A 206 9.77 6.00 19.12
CA SER A 206 9.95 7.27 19.82
C SER A 206 9.12 8.38 19.18
N GLU A 207 8.91 9.49 19.90
CA GLU A 207 8.21 10.68 19.37
C GLU A 207 8.95 11.32 18.19
N LYS A 208 10.27 11.12 18.08
CA LYS A 208 11.06 11.51 16.90
C LYS A 208 10.87 10.53 15.73
N GLY A 209 10.56 9.27 16.03
CA GLY A 209 10.21 8.25 15.06
C GLY A 209 8.70 8.21 14.79
N LEU A 210 8.11 7.02 14.92
CA LEU A 210 6.74 6.74 14.49
C LEU A 210 5.67 7.00 15.56
N ILE A 211 6.07 7.33 16.79
CA ILE A 211 5.12 7.58 17.87
C ILE A 211 4.66 9.04 17.82
N HIS A 212 3.37 9.26 18.02
CA HIS A 212 2.77 10.57 18.17
C HIS A 212 1.68 10.49 19.24
N ASN A 213 1.77 11.34 20.27
CA ASN A 213 0.84 11.34 21.41
C ASN A 213 0.71 9.94 22.04
N GLY A 214 1.83 9.24 22.21
CA GLY A 214 1.87 7.90 22.81
C GLY A 214 1.25 6.78 21.98
N LYS A 215 0.93 7.01 20.70
CA LYS A 215 0.38 6.02 19.75
C LYS A 215 1.27 5.91 18.52
N ILE A 216 1.28 4.76 17.84
CA ILE A 216 1.96 4.66 16.53
C ILE A 216 1.07 5.29 15.45
N ASN A 217 1.66 6.03 14.52
CA ASN A 217 0.94 6.72 13.45
C ASN A 217 1.54 6.36 12.09
N PHE A 218 0.79 5.64 11.26
CA PHE A 218 1.29 5.17 9.96
C PHE A 218 1.37 6.28 8.92
N LEU A 219 0.49 7.29 8.97
CA LEU A 219 0.61 8.46 8.10
C LEU A 219 1.90 9.24 8.38
N LYS A 220 2.21 9.48 9.67
CA LYS A 220 3.48 10.09 10.09
C LYS A 220 4.68 9.30 9.56
N ALA A 221 4.58 7.98 9.54
CA ALA A 221 5.60 7.09 8.98
C ALA A 221 5.89 7.42 7.51
N GLY A 222 4.84 7.54 6.69
CA GLY A 222 4.96 7.91 5.28
C GLY A 222 5.56 9.31 5.09
N LEU A 223 5.07 10.28 5.88
CA LEU A 223 5.55 11.67 5.82
C LEU A 223 7.03 11.83 6.20
N LEU A 224 7.53 11.06 7.16
CA LEU A 224 8.91 11.18 7.62
C LEU A 224 9.93 10.53 6.68
N TYR A 225 9.54 9.46 5.97
CA TYR A 225 10.49 8.59 5.26
C TYR A 225 10.35 8.60 3.73
N ALA A 226 9.29 9.19 3.18
CA ALA A 226 9.13 9.27 1.74
C ALA A 226 10.13 10.25 1.09
N ASP A 227 10.67 9.89 -0.08
CA ASP A 227 11.51 10.80 -0.87
C ASP A 227 10.73 12.03 -1.37
N VAL A 228 9.45 11.86 -1.72
CA VAL A 228 8.57 12.94 -2.17
C VAL A 228 7.19 12.78 -1.54
N ILE A 229 6.63 13.89 -1.07
CA ILE A 229 5.25 13.96 -0.59
C ILE A 229 4.43 14.74 -1.61
N SER A 230 3.24 14.25 -1.93
CA SER A 230 2.24 14.98 -2.71
C SER A 230 0.86 14.91 -2.06
N THR A 231 -0.06 15.68 -2.60
CA THR A 231 -1.46 15.66 -2.18
C THR A 231 -2.39 15.98 -3.35
N VAL A 232 -3.69 16.00 -3.10
CA VAL A 232 -4.75 15.98 -4.13
C VAL A 232 -5.01 17.33 -4.80
N SER A 233 -4.56 18.45 -4.23
CA SER A 233 -4.63 19.77 -4.86
C SER A 233 -3.64 20.75 -4.25
N GLU A 234 -3.33 21.84 -4.96
CA GLU A 234 -2.51 22.94 -4.44
C GLU A 234 -3.15 23.63 -3.23
N THR A 235 -4.47 23.85 -3.27
CA THR A 235 -5.22 24.44 -2.15
C THR A 235 -5.09 23.58 -0.91
N TYR A 236 -5.36 22.27 -1.05
CA TYR A 236 -5.24 21.34 0.06
C TYR A 236 -3.80 21.22 0.56
N ALA A 237 -2.80 21.29 -0.32
CA ALA A 237 -1.38 21.33 0.07
C ALA A 237 -1.03 22.54 0.95
N ASN A 238 -1.69 23.68 0.75
CA ASN A 238 -1.50 24.86 1.57
C ASN A 238 -2.22 24.73 2.92
N GLU A 239 -3.46 24.23 2.93
CA GLU A 239 -4.25 24.00 4.15
C GLU A 239 -3.50 23.09 5.14
N ILE A 240 -2.97 21.97 4.66
CA ILE A 240 -2.30 20.98 5.53
C ILE A 240 -0.92 21.39 6.05
N ARG A 241 -0.40 22.56 5.64
CA ARG A 241 0.86 23.12 6.14
C ARG A 241 0.65 24.17 7.22
N THR A 242 -0.55 24.74 7.28
CA THR A 242 -0.88 25.85 8.18
C THR A 242 -1.65 25.41 9.42
N ASP A 243 -2.26 24.22 9.38
CA ASP A 243 -2.99 23.57 10.48
C ASP A 243 -2.08 22.63 11.28
#